data_AF-A0A1M5QIA4-F1
#
_entry.id   AF-A0A1M5QIA4-F1
#
_cell.length_a   1.000
_cell.length_b   1.000
_cell.length_c   1.000
_cell.angle_alpha   90.00
_cell.angle_beta   90.00
_cell.angle_gamma   90.00
#
_symmetry.space_group_name_H-M   'P 1'
#
loop_
_entity.id
_entity.type
_entity.pdbx_description
1 polymer ?
#
loop_
_entity_poly.entity_id
_entity_poly.type
_entity_poly.pdbx_seq_one_letter_code
_entity_poly.pdbx_strand_id
1 'polypeptide(L)'
;MKKRGVGMAVMWYPVGPGGDNPSTARVQMDGSARMTIYVSSPDVGQGSSTALAQIAADTVGIPLEWIDVVAGDSDYAPEMDFGSVGSRVTYVQGNAVRLAAVELQKVLVAAARKLMGIAEDRIEIELGVAWDRKGQAGPVDLSVVAEHAMGGKGPLRAEGTFQPVGMKDNRRDGQGIVYPTFVYATQMVEVEVDTETGEVTLERMVAAHDSGKIINPMLVEGQIAGGIAQGIGMALSEEVLLRDGKTLNPSLSDYFLPTSMDVPDIQFVHVEAEEETGPYGAKCVGEPALVPTAPAILNAIYDAVGVRITSLPATPEKVLEAIHEKYGGGGAIPWGRGPERAAMLPNGGSPPKSETRHFPERVMHGYSTESELLQRLEAWRAEGRGVALATVVKTWGSSPRPEGSHLAVEEGGAFVGSVSGGCVEGAVISEALDAIADGKPRLLEFGVSDEQAWEVGLACGGRVQVFVERVE
;
A
#
# COMPACT_ATOMS: atom_id res chain seq x y z
N MET A 1 42.28 3.20 -1.29
CA MET A 1 41.79 3.96 -0.11
C MET A 1 40.29 4.14 -0.27
N LYS A 2 39.51 4.20 0.81
CA LYS A 2 38.05 4.31 0.69
C LYS A 2 37.55 5.76 0.85
N LYS A 3 36.60 6.17 0.02
CA LYS A 3 36.03 7.53 -0.02
C LYS A 3 34.51 7.46 0.02
N ARG A 4 33.88 8.27 0.87
CA ARG A 4 32.42 8.34 0.96
C ARG A 4 31.85 9.50 0.16
N GLY A 5 30.66 9.31 -0.39
CA GLY A 5 29.91 10.35 -1.09
C GLY A 5 28.42 10.18 -0.90
N VAL A 6 27.69 11.29 -1.04
CA VAL A 6 26.23 11.31 -0.97
C VAL A 6 25.65 11.81 -2.27
N GLY A 7 24.67 11.09 -2.79
CA GLY A 7 23.97 11.44 -4.02
C GLY A 7 22.47 11.52 -3.80
N MET A 8 21.82 12.34 -4.61
CA MET A 8 20.38 12.49 -4.65
C MET A 8 19.92 12.49 -6.10
N ALA A 9 18.75 11.93 -6.35
CA ALA A 9 18.04 12.11 -7.59
C ALA A 9 16.55 12.29 -7.33
N VAL A 10 15.94 13.13 -8.15
CA VAL A 10 14.50 13.35 -8.19
C VAL A 10 14.00 12.81 -9.52
N MET A 11 12.82 12.20 -9.50
CA MET A 11 12.15 11.72 -10.69
C MET A 11 10.70 12.18 -10.71
N TRP A 12 10.15 12.21 -11.92
CA TRP A 12 8.72 12.20 -12.15
C TRP A 12 8.36 10.99 -13.00
N TYR A 13 7.13 10.50 -12.91
CA TYR A 13 6.69 9.37 -13.71
C TYR A 13 5.21 9.51 -14.08
N PRO A 14 4.83 9.35 -15.36
CA PRO A 14 3.44 9.38 -15.77
C PRO A 14 2.69 8.12 -15.33
N VAL A 15 1.42 8.26 -14.93
CA VAL A 15 0.58 7.10 -14.61
C VAL A 15 -0.14 6.58 -15.86
N GLY A 16 0.16 5.33 -16.22
CA GLY A 16 -0.39 4.63 -17.38
C GLY A 16 0.30 4.95 -18.71
N PRO A 17 -0.04 4.19 -19.78
CA PRO A 17 0.59 4.34 -21.10
C PRO A 17 0.21 5.63 -21.85
N GLY A 18 -0.62 6.49 -21.27
CA GLY A 18 -1.15 7.69 -21.91
C GLY A 18 -2.33 7.41 -22.86
N GLY A 19 -3.12 8.44 -23.14
CA GLY A 19 -4.30 8.35 -24.01
C GLY A 19 -5.43 7.47 -23.44
N ASP A 20 -6.25 6.91 -24.33
CA ASP A 20 -7.36 6.02 -23.94
C ASP A 20 -6.82 4.67 -23.46
N ASN A 21 -7.13 4.29 -22.22
CA ASN A 21 -6.57 3.13 -21.54
C ASN A 21 -7.50 2.62 -20.40
N PRO A 22 -8.77 2.31 -20.69
CA PRO A 22 -9.76 2.04 -19.67
C PRO A 22 -9.52 0.69 -18.98
N SER A 23 -10.09 0.54 -17.79
CA SER A 23 -10.30 -0.76 -17.13
C SER A 23 -11.76 -0.94 -16.77
N THR A 24 -12.26 -2.16 -16.89
CA THR A 24 -13.54 -2.59 -16.32
C THR A 24 -13.30 -3.59 -15.19
N ALA A 25 -14.11 -3.48 -14.13
CA ALA A 25 -14.21 -4.46 -13.07
C ALA A 25 -15.66 -4.94 -12.96
N ARG A 26 -15.83 -6.22 -12.66
CA ARG A 26 -17.13 -6.80 -12.29
C ARG A 26 -17.05 -7.31 -10.86
N VAL A 27 -18.04 -6.99 -10.05
CA VAL A 27 -18.19 -7.56 -8.70
C VAL A 27 -19.44 -8.41 -8.65
N GLN A 28 -19.36 -9.50 -7.90
CA GLN A 28 -20.50 -10.39 -7.63
C GLN A 28 -20.56 -10.67 -6.14
N MET A 29 -21.75 -10.59 -5.54
CA MET A 29 -21.97 -10.94 -4.13
C MET A 29 -23.07 -11.99 -3.98
N ASP A 30 -22.82 -13.00 -3.15
CA ASP A 30 -23.78 -14.05 -2.82
C ASP A 30 -24.63 -13.72 -1.57
N GLY A 31 -25.52 -14.64 -1.19
CA GLY A 31 -26.42 -14.45 -0.04
C GLY A 31 -25.70 -14.44 1.32
N SER A 32 -24.47 -14.97 1.39
CA SER A 32 -23.63 -14.90 2.58
C SER A 32 -22.83 -13.60 2.68
N ALA A 33 -23.10 -12.64 1.80
CA ALA A 33 -22.36 -11.38 1.66
C ALA A 33 -20.87 -11.54 1.28
N ARG A 34 -20.46 -12.73 0.81
CA ARG A 34 -19.13 -12.91 0.21
C ARG A 34 -19.11 -12.31 -1.18
N MET A 35 -18.00 -11.68 -1.52
CA MET A 35 -17.83 -10.95 -2.78
C MET A 35 -16.69 -11.54 -3.61
N THR A 36 -16.92 -11.69 -4.91
CA THR A 36 -15.86 -11.99 -5.88
C THR A 36 -15.68 -10.80 -6.81
N ILE A 37 -14.43 -10.33 -6.94
CA ILE A 37 -14.01 -9.30 -7.88
C ILE A 37 -13.40 -9.98 -9.10
N TYR A 38 -13.87 -9.65 -10.29
CA TYR A 38 -13.32 -10.09 -11.57
C TYR A 38 -12.63 -8.92 -12.25
N VAL A 39 -11.34 -9.08 -12.53
CA VAL A 39 -10.50 -8.07 -13.19
C VAL A 39 -9.58 -8.73 -14.22
N SER A 40 -9.26 -8.00 -15.28
CA SER A 40 -8.45 -8.54 -16.36
C SER A 40 -6.95 -8.31 -16.15
N SER A 41 -6.58 -7.30 -15.35
CA SER A 41 -5.18 -7.03 -15.00
C SER A 41 -4.61 -8.17 -14.13
N PRO A 42 -3.55 -8.88 -14.57
CA PRO A 42 -2.94 -9.93 -13.78
C PRO A 42 -2.12 -9.36 -12.62
N ASP A 43 -2.12 -10.06 -11.49
CA ASP A 43 -1.15 -9.79 -10.43
C ASP A 43 0.14 -10.55 -10.73
N VAL A 44 1.25 -9.83 -10.89
CA VAL A 44 2.58 -10.38 -11.21
C VAL A 44 3.53 -10.28 -10.03
N GLY A 45 2.99 -10.09 -8.82
CA GLY A 45 3.76 -9.99 -7.58
C GLY A 45 3.79 -8.57 -6.99
N GLN A 46 3.22 -7.58 -7.67
CA GLN A 46 3.07 -6.22 -7.14
C GLN A 46 2.00 -6.11 -6.05
N GLY A 47 1.14 -7.12 -5.92
CA GLY A 47 0.08 -7.15 -4.90
C GLY A 47 -1.18 -6.38 -5.31
N SER A 48 -1.46 -6.27 -6.61
CA SER A 48 -2.67 -5.60 -7.08
C SER A 48 -3.95 -6.27 -6.58
N SER A 49 -3.98 -7.60 -6.48
CA SER A 49 -5.17 -8.32 -6.00
C SER A 49 -5.55 -7.89 -4.59
N THR A 50 -4.55 -7.80 -3.70
CA THR A 50 -4.73 -7.32 -2.33
C THR A 50 -5.21 -5.86 -2.30
N ALA A 51 -4.55 -4.97 -3.05
CA ALA A 51 -4.94 -3.56 -3.08
C ALA A 51 -6.36 -3.35 -3.63
N LEU A 52 -6.75 -4.09 -4.68
CA LEU A 52 -8.09 -4.05 -5.26
C LEU A 52 -9.15 -4.59 -4.28
N ALA A 53 -8.83 -5.66 -3.54
CA ALA A 53 -9.70 -6.18 -2.50
C ALA A 53 -9.90 -5.18 -1.36
N GLN A 54 -8.83 -4.51 -0.90
CA GLN A 54 -8.92 -3.45 0.11
C GLN A 54 -9.80 -2.28 -0.37
N ILE A 55 -9.62 -1.83 -1.62
CA ILE A 55 -10.44 -0.77 -2.21
C ILE A 55 -11.93 -1.16 -2.20
N ALA A 56 -12.25 -2.41 -2.54
CA ALA A 56 -13.62 -2.87 -2.57
C ALA A 56 -14.19 -3.08 -1.16
N ALA A 57 -13.40 -3.62 -0.23
CA ALA A 57 -13.75 -3.79 1.19
C ALA A 57 -14.17 -2.46 1.81
N ASP A 58 -13.33 -1.44 1.68
CA ASP A 58 -13.60 -0.09 2.19
C ASP A 58 -14.78 0.56 1.48
N THR A 59 -14.98 0.29 0.19
CA THR A 59 -16.12 0.86 -0.56
C THR A 59 -17.44 0.27 -0.08
N VAL A 60 -17.52 -1.05 0.10
CA VAL A 60 -18.77 -1.73 0.47
C VAL A 60 -19.02 -1.69 1.97
N GLY A 61 -17.96 -1.76 2.77
CA GLY A 61 -18.02 -1.89 4.23
C GLY A 61 -18.00 -3.34 4.72
N ILE A 62 -17.26 -4.23 4.04
CA ILE A 62 -17.14 -5.66 4.39
C ILE A 62 -15.72 -6.04 4.80
N PRO A 63 -15.53 -7.11 5.60
CA PRO A 63 -14.21 -7.63 5.92
C PRO A 63 -13.44 -8.05 4.65
N LEU A 64 -12.13 -7.83 4.66
CA LEU A 64 -11.26 -8.16 3.52
C LEU A 64 -11.28 -9.66 3.19
N GLU A 65 -11.36 -10.50 4.22
CA GLU A 65 -11.42 -11.97 4.13
C GLU A 65 -12.69 -12.51 3.45
N TRP A 66 -13.70 -11.66 3.24
CA TRP A 66 -14.92 -12.03 2.51
C TRP A 66 -14.78 -11.78 1.00
N ILE A 67 -13.62 -11.33 0.55
CA ILE A 67 -13.37 -10.94 -0.83
C ILE A 67 -12.40 -11.90 -1.49
N ASP A 68 -12.86 -12.50 -2.58
CA ASP A 68 -12.03 -13.26 -3.52
C ASP A 68 -11.75 -12.42 -4.77
N VAL A 69 -10.53 -12.51 -5.31
CA VAL A 69 -10.14 -11.81 -6.54
C VAL A 69 -9.76 -12.81 -7.62
N VAL A 70 -10.50 -12.76 -8.73
CA VAL A 70 -10.20 -13.50 -9.97
C VAL A 70 -9.54 -12.52 -10.93
N ALA A 71 -8.22 -12.62 -11.06
CA ALA A 71 -7.39 -11.75 -11.88
C ALA A 71 -6.82 -12.48 -13.10
N GLY A 72 -6.95 -11.89 -14.29
CA GLY A 72 -6.25 -12.36 -15.49
C GLY A 72 -6.78 -13.66 -16.10
N ASP A 73 -8.00 -14.07 -15.79
CA ASP A 73 -8.66 -15.24 -16.40
C ASP A 73 -9.59 -14.81 -17.53
N SER A 74 -9.26 -15.11 -18.78
CA SER A 74 -10.03 -14.69 -19.95
C SER A 74 -11.45 -15.25 -20.03
N ASP A 75 -11.74 -16.36 -19.35
CA ASP A 75 -13.10 -16.92 -19.33
C ASP A 75 -14.04 -16.09 -18.45
N TYR A 76 -13.48 -15.30 -17.51
CA TYR A 76 -14.23 -14.45 -16.58
C TYR A 76 -13.93 -12.96 -16.70
N ALA A 77 -12.82 -12.58 -17.31
CA ALA A 77 -12.29 -11.23 -17.37
C ALA A 77 -13.27 -10.27 -18.06
N PRO A 78 -13.49 -9.07 -17.49
CA PRO A 78 -14.16 -7.99 -18.20
C PRO A 78 -13.43 -7.59 -19.50
N GLU A 79 -14.17 -7.11 -20.49
CA GLU A 79 -13.66 -6.94 -21.86
C GLU A 79 -12.59 -5.85 -22.03
N MET A 80 -12.59 -4.82 -21.17
CA MET A 80 -11.70 -3.66 -21.33
C MET A 80 -10.62 -3.63 -20.25
N ASP A 81 -9.37 -3.89 -20.66
CA ASP A 81 -8.19 -3.62 -19.84
C ASP A 81 -6.92 -3.56 -20.70
N PHE A 82 -5.90 -2.85 -20.21
CA PHE A 82 -4.59 -2.72 -20.86
C PHE A 82 -3.51 -3.61 -20.24
N GLY A 83 -3.86 -4.40 -19.23
CA GLY A 83 -2.93 -5.24 -18.48
C GLY A 83 -2.11 -4.46 -17.45
N SER A 84 -1.20 -5.19 -16.82
CA SER A 84 -0.32 -4.71 -15.74
C SER A 84 0.93 -4.05 -16.30
N VAL A 85 0.75 -2.83 -16.82
CA VAL A 85 1.80 -2.02 -17.48
C VAL A 85 1.70 -0.55 -17.11
N GLY A 86 2.79 0.21 -17.26
CA GLY A 86 2.79 1.67 -17.06
C GLY A 86 2.32 2.09 -15.66
N SER A 87 2.52 1.23 -14.65
CA SER A 87 2.10 1.47 -13.27
C SER A 87 0.63 1.85 -13.10
N ARG A 88 -0.26 1.36 -13.98
CA ARG A 88 -1.65 1.83 -14.05
C ARG A 88 -2.63 1.12 -13.12
N VAL A 89 -2.34 -0.10 -12.67
CA VAL A 89 -3.36 -1.02 -12.11
C VAL A 89 -4.07 -0.41 -10.89
N THR A 90 -3.34 0.03 -9.87
CA THR A 90 -3.93 0.64 -8.67
C THR A 90 -4.79 1.85 -9.02
N TYR A 91 -4.35 2.70 -9.94
CA TYR A 91 -5.04 3.93 -10.30
C TYR A 91 -6.27 3.67 -11.19
N VAL A 92 -6.12 2.88 -12.26
CA VAL A 92 -7.17 2.67 -13.27
C VAL A 92 -8.10 1.53 -12.88
N GLN A 93 -7.55 0.33 -12.65
CA GLN A 93 -8.34 -0.84 -12.23
C GLN A 93 -8.92 -0.64 -10.83
N GLY A 94 -8.18 0.03 -9.93
CA GLY A 94 -8.69 0.38 -8.60
C GLY A 94 -9.92 1.30 -8.64
N ASN A 95 -9.93 2.31 -9.51
CA ASN A 95 -11.14 3.11 -9.73
C ASN A 95 -12.28 2.29 -10.35
N ALA A 96 -11.99 1.40 -11.31
CA ALA A 96 -13.01 0.52 -11.89
C ALA A 96 -13.67 -0.36 -10.82
N VAL A 97 -12.86 -0.95 -9.93
CA VAL A 97 -13.34 -1.73 -8.77
C VAL A 97 -14.17 -0.86 -7.82
N ARG A 98 -13.67 0.33 -7.46
CA ARG A 98 -14.40 1.28 -6.61
C ARG A 98 -15.77 1.63 -7.19
N LEU A 99 -15.85 1.90 -8.50
CA LEU A 99 -17.12 2.20 -9.18
C LEU A 99 -18.08 1.02 -9.13
N ALA A 100 -17.61 -0.20 -9.42
CA ALA A 100 -18.42 -1.41 -9.33
C ALA A 100 -18.93 -1.66 -7.89
N ALA A 101 -18.07 -1.46 -6.90
CA ALA A 101 -18.38 -1.62 -5.49
C ALA A 101 -19.38 -0.56 -4.98
N VAL A 102 -19.30 0.70 -5.46
CA VAL A 102 -20.29 1.75 -5.16
C VAL A 102 -21.68 1.36 -5.67
N GLU A 103 -21.78 0.82 -6.89
CA GLU A 103 -23.07 0.35 -7.42
C GLU A 103 -23.64 -0.82 -6.61
N LEU A 104 -22.78 -1.75 -6.17
CA LEU A 104 -23.19 -2.83 -5.28
C LEU A 104 -23.66 -2.30 -3.91
N GLN A 105 -22.93 -1.34 -3.33
CA GLN A 105 -23.28 -0.73 -2.04
C GLN A 105 -24.65 -0.04 -2.10
N LYS A 106 -24.99 0.65 -3.20
CA LYS A 106 -26.33 1.26 -3.38
C LYS A 106 -27.45 0.22 -3.30
N VAL A 107 -27.24 -0.96 -3.90
CA VAL A 107 -28.23 -2.06 -3.85
C VAL A 107 -28.40 -2.57 -2.41
N LEU A 108 -27.29 -2.72 -1.68
CA LEU A 108 -27.29 -3.17 -0.28
C LEU A 108 -27.98 -2.15 0.64
N VAL A 109 -27.65 -0.86 0.51
CA VAL A 109 -28.27 0.22 1.29
C VAL A 109 -29.78 0.30 1.01
N ALA A 110 -30.21 0.16 -0.24
CA ALA A 110 -31.63 0.14 -0.59
C ALA A 110 -32.38 -1.08 -0.01
N ALA A 111 -31.70 -2.22 0.14
CA ALA A 111 -32.25 -3.41 0.80
C ALA A 111 -32.30 -3.23 2.33
N ALA A 112 -31.22 -2.75 2.94
CA ALA A 112 -31.13 -2.44 4.37
C ALA A 112 -32.22 -1.44 4.78
N ARG A 113 -32.47 -0.41 3.96
CA ARG A 113 -33.55 0.55 4.16
C ARG A 113 -34.92 -0.11 4.34
N LYS A 114 -35.23 -1.12 3.53
CA LYS A 114 -36.51 -1.84 3.61
C LYS A 114 -36.60 -2.71 4.87
N LEU A 115 -35.49 -3.33 5.27
CA LEU A 115 -35.41 -4.18 6.45
C LEU A 115 -35.46 -3.38 7.75
N MET A 116 -34.72 -2.26 7.80
CA MET A 116 -34.56 -1.43 9.00
C MET A 116 -35.66 -0.36 9.13
N GLY A 117 -36.37 -0.02 8.05
CA GLY A 117 -37.43 0.99 8.05
C GLY A 117 -36.94 2.44 8.26
N ILE A 118 -35.66 2.71 7.98
CA ILE A 118 -35.04 4.04 8.12
C ILE A 118 -34.63 4.63 6.77
N ALA A 119 -34.20 5.88 6.75
CA ALA A 119 -33.74 6.56 5.54
C ALA A 119 -32.33 6.10 5.13
N GLU A 120 -32.04 6.08 3.82
CA GLU A 120 -30.77 5.58 3.27
C GLU A 120 -29.55 6.35 3.76
N ASP A 121 -29.67 7.66 3.95
CA ASP A 121 -28.60 8.55 4.45
C ASP A 121 -28.22 8.30 5.92
N ARG A 122 -29.04 7.53 6.64
CA ARG A 122 -28.76 7.06 8.01
C ARG A 122 -28.10 5.69 8.05
N ILE A 123 -28.06 4.96 6.93
CA ILE A 123 -27.53 3.61 6.87
C ILE A 123 -26.03 3.68 6.59
N GLU A 124 -25.28 2.98 7.42
CA GLU A 124 -23.84 2.81 7.27
C GLU A 124 -23.54 1.31 7.26
N ILE A 125 -22.77 0.85 6.28
CA ILE A 125 -22.33 -0.54 6.22
C ILE A 125 -20.88 -0.55 6.69
N GLU A 126 -20.60 -1.30 7.75
CA GLU A 126 -19.28 -1.41 8.34
C GLU A 126 -19.07 -2.82 8.89
N LEU A 127 -17.93 -3.42 8.54
CA LEU A 127 -17.52 -4.77 8.93
C LEU A 127 -18.61 -5.84 8.72
N GLY A 128 -19.33 -5.76 7.60
CA GLY A 128 -20.35 -6.75 7.25
C GLY A 128 -21.67 -6.57 8.01
N VAL A 129 -21.92 -5.40 8.59
CA VAL A 129 -23.16 -5.07 9.30
C VAL A 129 -23.71 -3.73 8.83
N ALA A 130 -25.02 -3.65 8.64
CA ALA A 130 -25.73 -2.41 8.37
C ALA A 130 -26.21 -1.76 9.69
N TRP A 131 -25.76 -0.54 9.93
CA TRP A 131 -25.98 0.26 11.13
C TRP A 131 -26.87 1.47 10.86
N ASP A 132 -27.65 1.87 11.87
CA ASP A 132 -28.27 3.19 11.90
C ASP A 132 -27.33 4.16 12.61
N ARG A 133 -26.87 5.19 11.89
CA ARG A 133 -25.99 6.24 12.44
C ARG A 133 -26.54 6.94 13.69
N LYS A 134 -27.86 6.86 13.93
CA LYS A 134 -28.51 7.44 15.12
C LYS A 134 -28.80 6.42 16.22
N GLY A 135 -28.51 5.13 16.02
CA GLY A 135 -28.73 4.06 16.99
C GLY A 135 -30.19 3.79 17.35
N GLN A 136 -31.15 4.18 16.50
CA GLN A 136 -32.58 4.01 16.80
C GLN A 136 -33.14 2.70 16.24
N ALA A 137 -32.57 2.20 15.14
CA ALA A 137 -32.78 0.85 14.64
C ALA A 137 -31.60 -0.04 15.02
N GLY A 138 -31.89 -1.30 15.38
CA GLY A 138 -30.85 -2.29 15.65
C GLY A 138 -30.05 -2.66 14.41
N PRO A 139 -28.80 -3.14 14.58
CA PRO A 139 -27.96 -3.56 13.47
C PRO A 139 -28.58 -4.74 12.71
N VAL A 140 -28.28 -4.83 11.42
CA VAL A 140 -28.70 -5.96 10.57
C VAL A 140 -27.45 -6.54 9.90
N ASP A 141 -27.25 -7.84 10.08
CA ASP A 141 -26.16 -8.57 9.42
C ASP A 141 -26.28 -8.47 7.89
N LEU A 142 -25.16 -8.24 7.21
CA LEU A 142 -25.17 -7.99 5.78
C LEU A 142 -25.57 -9.22 4.96
N SER A 143 -25.46 -10.45 5.48
CA SER A 143 -26.01 -11.64 4.82
C SER A 143 -27.54 -11.55 4.69
N VAL A 144 -28.24 -11.07 5.72
CA VAL A 144 -29.70 -10.86 5.67
C VAL A 144 -30.04 -9.77 4.66
N VAL A 145 -29.24 -8.69 4.61
CA VAL A 145 -29.39 -7.63 3.61
C VAL A 145 -29.17 -8.16 2.20
N ALA A 146 -28.12 -8.94 1.98
CA ALA A 146 -27.76 -9.52 0.69
C ALA A 146 -28.82 -10.52 0.20
N GLU A 147 -29.29 -11.44 1.06
CA GLU A 147 -30.38 -12.35 0.72
C GLU A 147 -31.67 -11.59 0.36
N HIS A 148 -32.02 -10.56 1.13
CA HIS A 148 -33.17 -9.71 0.84
C HIS A 148 -33.03 -9.00 -0.51
N ALA A 149 -31.83 -8.47 -0.80
CA ALA A 149 -31.53 -7.81 -2.07
C ALA A 149 -31.62 -8.78 -3.26
N MET A 150 -31.13 -10.00 -3.11
CA MET A 150 -31.18 -11.04 -4.15
C MET A 150 -32.61 -11.43 -4.50
N GLY A 151 -33.49 -11.54 -3.51
CA GLY A 151 -34.91 -11.84 -3.73
C GLY A 151 -35.16 -13.09 -4.58
N GLY A 152 -34.28 -14.10 -4.46
CA GLY A 152 -34.33 -15.35 -5.24
C GLY A 152 -33.88 -15.25 -6.71
N LYS A 153 -33.30 -14.12 -7.15
CA LYS A 153 -32.89 -13.89 -8.55
C LYS A 153 -31.44 -14.29 -8.87
N GLY A 154 -30.77 -14.95 -7.91
CA GLY A 154 -29.34 -15.25 -7.98
C GLY A 154 -28.47 -14.11 -7.43
N PRO A 155 -27.13 -14.24 -7.52
CA PRO A 155 -26.21 -13.35 -6.85
C PRO A 155 -26.28 -11.92 -7.41
N LEU A 156 -26.02 -10.95 -6.54
CA LEU A 156 -25.93 -9.54 -6.89
C LEU A 156 -24.73 -9.32 -7.79
N ARG A 157 -24.87 -8.45 -8.80
CA ARG A 157 -23.80 -8.14 -9.75
C ARG A 157 -23.77 -6.65 -10.04
N ALA A 158 -22.57 -6.09 -10.12
CA ALA A 158 -22.33 -4.73 -10.55
C ALA A 158 -21.04 -4.66 -11.37
N GLU A 159 -20.97 -3.65 -12.24
CA GLU A 159 -19.81 -3.38 -13.08
C GLU A 159 -19.42 -1.92 -12.97
N GLY A 160 -18.13 -1.66 -13.09
CA GLY A 160 -17.56 -0.33 -13.08
C GLY A 160 -16.48 -0.22 -14.13
N THR A 161 -16.54 0.82 -14.95
CA THR A 161 -15.51 1.12 -15.96
C THR A 161 -14.94 2.49 -15.67
N PHE A 162 -13.61 2.57 -15.61
CA PHE A 162 -12.90 3.84 -15.45
C PHE A 162 -11.99 4.07 -16.66
N GLN A 163 -12.15 5.24 -17.26
CA GLN A 163 -11.26 5.78 -18.30
C GLN A 163 -10.56 7.01 -17.72
N PRO A 164 -9.23 6.97 -17.53
CA PRO A 164 -8.46 8.14 -17.14
C PRO A 164 -8.66 9.30 -18.11
N VAL A 165 -8.70 10.52 -17.58
CA VAL A 165 -8.77 11.73 -18.42
C VAL A 165 -7.39 11.95 -19.04
N GLY A 166 -7.21 11.52 -20.29
CA GLY A 166 -6.09 11.86 -21.14
C GLY A 166 -6.62 12.38 -22.47
N MET A 167 -6.28 13.61 -22.85
CA MET A 167 -6.63 14.13 -24.17
C MET A 167 -5.90 13.34 -25.26
N LYS A 168 -6.53 13.22 -26.45
CA LYS A 168 -5.88 12.65 -27.64
C LYS A 168 -4.56 13.39 -27.89
N ASP A 169 -3.47 12.65 -27.76
CA ASP A 169 -2.15 13.04 -28.22
C ASP A 169 -2.25 13.53 -29.68
N ASN A 170 -1.94 14.82 -29.91
CA ASN A 170 -1.70 15.28 -31.26
C ASN A 170 -0.30 14.79 -31.66
N ARG A 171 -0.22 13.52 -32.06
CA ARG A 171 1.02 12.80 -32.46
C ARG A 171 1.89 13.54 -33.49
N ARG A 172 1.37 14.60 -34.10
CA ARG A 172 2.05 15.42 -35.10
C ARG A 172 3.08 16.37 -34.51
N ASP A 173 2.89 16.90 -33.31
CA ASP A 173 3.80 17.85 -32.66
C ASP A 173 4.16 17.49 -31.21
N GLY A 174 3.61 16.39 -30.67
CA GLY A 174 3.90 15.92 -29.31
C GLY A 174 3.27 16.80 -28.23
N GLN A 175 2.28 17.64 -28.58
CA GLN A 175 1.57 18.49 -27.63
C GLN A 175 0.27 17.84 -27.16
N GLY A 176 0.02 17.88 -25.85
CA GLY A 176 -1.24 17.42 -25.25
C GLY A 176 -1.12 17.10 -23.77
N ILE A 177 -2.27 16.93 -23.11
CA ILE A 177 -2.37 16.34 -21.76
C ILE A 177 -2.59 14.85 -21.95
N VAL A 178 -1.49 14.10 -22.03
CA VAL A 178 -1.51 12.67 -22.39
C VAL A 178 -1.76 11.77 -21.18
N TYR A 179 -1.35 12.21 -19.99
CA TYR A 179 -1.41 11.44 -18.76
C TYR A 179 -2.34 12.11 -17.76
N PRO A 180 -3.08 11.33 -16.95
CA PRO A 180 -4.04 11.87 -15.99
C PRO A 180 -3.35 12.53 -14.79
N THR A 181 -2.19 12.02 -14.38
CA THR A 181 -1.44 12.49 -13.22
C THR A 181 0.02 12.02 -13.30
N PHE A 182 0.86 12.53 -12.40
CA PHE A 182 2.27 12.21 -12.25
C PHE A 182 2.60 11.82 -10.81
N VAL A 183 3.52 10.87 -10.68
CA VAL A 183 4.14 10.46 -9.41
C VAL A 183 5.51 11.10 -9.32
N TYR A 184 5.89 11.53 -8.12
CA TYR A 184 7.20 12.10 -7.84
C TYR A 184 7.93 11.25 -6.81
N ALA A 185 9.25 11.16 -6.94
CA ALA A 185 10.06 10.53 -5.92
C ALA A 185 11.42 11.17 -5.83
N THR A 186 11.99 11.11 -4.63
CA THR A 186 13.37 11.48 -4.37
C THR A 186 14.05 10.35 -3.62
N GLN A 187 15.18 9.90 -4.14
CA GLN A 187 16.05 8.96 -3.44
C GLN A 187 17.38 9.63 -3.12
N MET A 188 17.90 9.34 -1.94
CA MET A 188 19.24 9.73 -1.49
C MET A 188 20.00 8.50 -1.07
N VAL A 189 21.28 8.42 -1.43
CA VAL A 189 22.15 7.28 -1.13
C VAL A 189 23.51 7.76 -0.64
N GLU A 190 24.02 7.10 0.40
CA GLU A 190 25.42 7.18 0.82
C GLU A 190 26.17 5.98 0.24
N VAL A 191 27.30 6.24 -0.41
CA VAL A 191 28.18 5.21 -0.97
C VAL A 191 29.59 5.32 -0.41
N GLU A 192 30.29 4.21 -0.42
CA GLU A 192 31.73 4.11 -0.22
C GLU A 192 32.38 3.59 -1.52
N VAL A 193 33.38 4.30 -2.03
CA VAL A 193 34.13 3.94 -3.24
C VAL A 193 35.55 3.56 -2.84
N ASP A 194 35.99 2.36 -3.19
CA ASP A 194 37.40 1.99 -3.09
C ASP A 194 38.17 2.52 -4.30
N THR A 195 39.07 3.46 -4.06
CA THR A 195 39.84 4.11 -5.12
C THR A 195 40.91 3.21 -5.74
N GLU A 196 41.20 2.05 -5.15
CA GLU A 196 42.21 1.10 -5.67
C GLU A 196 41.58 0.04 -6.58
N THR A 197 40.28 -0.27 -6.39
CA THR A 197 39.56 -1.29 -7.17
C THR A 197 38.44 -0.72 -8.03
N GLY A 198 37.95 0.48 -7.70
CA GLY A 198 36.76 1.08 -8.30
C GLY A 198 35.44 0.53 -7.74
N GLU A 199 35.49 -0.40 -6.79
CA GLU A 199 34.30 -1.00 -6.17
C GLU A 199 33.47 0.06 -5.43
N VAL A 200 32.15 -0.02 -5.60
CA VAL A 200 31.18 0.88 -4.99
C VAL A 200 30.27 0.08 -4.07
N THR A 201 30.29 0.40 -2.78
CA THR A 201 29.41 -0.19 -1.77
C THR A 201 28.37 0.83 -1.35
N LEU A 202 27.09 0.43 -1.30
CA LEU A 202 26.02 1.25 -0.78
C LEU A 202 25.92 1.07 0.73
N GLU A 203 25.92 2.16 1.48
CA GLU A 203 25.89 2.12 2.94
C GLU A 203 24.47 2.27 3.49
N ARG A 204 23.73 3.27 2.98
CA ARG A 204 22.40 3.64 3.45
C ARG A 204 21.61 4.34 2.37
N MET A 205 20.29 4.21 2.41
CA MET A 205 19.40 4.85 1.46
C MET A 205 18.15 5.43 2.11
N VAL A 206 17.67 6.55 1.57
CA VAL A 206 16.39 7.17 1.94
C VAL A 206 15.54 7.29 0.68
N ALA A 207 14.28 6.91 0.77
CA ALA A 207 13.39 6.80 -0.37
C ALA A 207 12.05 7.50 -0.07
N ALA A 208 11.91 8.73 -0.56
CA ALA A 208 10.67 9.51 -0.45
C ALA A 208 9.85 9.39 -1.73
N HIS A 209 8.67 8.78 -1.65
CA HIS A 209 7.79 8.55 -2.80
C HIS A 209 6.41 9.17 -2.57
N ASP A 210 5.96 9.96 -3.54
CA ASP A 210 4.62 10.52 -3.60
C ASP A 210 3.69 9.60 -4.37
N SER A 211 3.10 8.64 -3.66
CA SER A 211 2.15 7.67 -4.22
C SER A 211 0.69 8.05 -3.97
N GLY A 212 0.43 9.32 -3.64
CA GLY A 212 -0.90 9.76 -3.22
C GLY A 212 -1.31 9.07 -1.93
N LYS A 213 -2.60 8.73 -1.80
CA LYS A 213 -3.07 7.91 -0.68
C LYS A 213 -2.45 6.51 -0.72
N ILE A 214 -1.86 6.09 0.38
CA ILE A 214 -1.28 4.76 0.54
C ILE A 214 -2.40 3.76 0.88
N ILE A 215 -2.71 2.88 -0.07
CA ILE A 215 -3.67 1.78 0.14
C ILE A 215 -3.09 0.72 1.08
N ASN A 216 -1.82 0.36 0.88
CA ASN A 216 -1.14 -0.67 1.66
C ASN A 216 0.34 -0.31 1.86
N PRO A 217 0.74 0.14 3.06
CA PRO A 217 2.12 0.55 3.32
C PRO A 217 3.14 -0.57 3.08
N MET A 218 2.83 -1.80 3.48
CA MET A 218 3.73 -2.94 3.32
C MET A 218 4.00 -3.25 1.83
N LEU A 219 2.96 -3.21 0.99
CA LEU A 219 3.13 -3.42 -0.46
C LEU A 219 3.90 -2.27 -1.11
N VAL A 220 3.65 -1.03 -0.68
CA VAL A 220 4.37 0.15 -1.18
C VAL A 220 5.86 0.07 -0.83
N GLU A 221 6.20 -0.22 0.42
CA GLU A 221 7.59 -0.39 0.86
C GLU A 221 8.26 -1.56 0.12
N GLY A 222 7.55 -2.67 -0.08
CA GLY A 222 8.04 -3.81 -0.87
C GLY A 222 8.35 -3.44 -2.33
N GLN A 223 7.49 -2.64 -2.98
CA GLN A 223 7.74 -2.12 -4.32
C GLN A 223 8.95 -1.18 -4.35
N ILE A 224 9.07 -0.28 -3.35
CA ILE A 224 10.21 0.63 -3.25
C ILE A 224 11.51 -0.15 -3.07
N ALA A 225 11.54 -1.14 -2.18
CA ALA A 225 12.71 -1.99 -1.95
C ALA A 225 13.10 -2.78 -3.20
N GLY A 226 12.12 -3.41 -3.88
CA GLY A 226 12.36 -4.15 -5.12
C GLY A 226 12.85 -3.27 -6.26
N GLY A 227 12.25 -2.08 -6.44
CA GLY A 227 12.68 -1.10 -7.44
C GLY A 227 14.08 -0.55 -7.18
N ILE A 228 14.44 -0.33 -5.91
CA ILE A 228 15.80 0.05 -5.52
C ILE A 228 16.78 -1.08 -5.82
N ALA A 229 16.46 -2.33 -5.49
CA ALA A 229 17.32 -3.46 -5.80
C ALA A 229 17.59 -3.58 -7.31
N GLN A 230 16.53 -3.51 -8.14
CA GLN A 230 16.69 -3.48 -9.61
C GLN A 230 17.49 -2.25 -10.08
N GLY A 231 17.27 -1.09 -9.46
CA GLY A 231 17.98 0.15 -9.77
C GLY A 231 19.47 0.10 -9.43
N ILE A 232 19.86 -0.61 -8.37
CA ILE A 232 21.26 -0.88 -8.00
C ILE A 232 21.92 -1.73 -9.08
N GLY A 233 21.25 -2.79 -9.54
CA GLY A 233 21.76 -3.65 -10.59
C GLY A 233 21.98 -2.88 -11.89
N MET A 234 20.97 -2.13 -12.34
CA MET A 234 21.10 -1.22 -13.50
C MET A 234 22.25 -0.22 -13.33
N ALA A 235 22.50 0.25 -12.11
CA ALA A 235 23.54 1.24 -11.82
C ALA A 235 24.95 0.64 -11.84
N LEU A 236 25.15 -0.58 -11.35
CA LEU A 236 26.48 -1.08 -10.98
C LEU A 236 26.91 -2.37 -11.68
N SER A 237 25.99 -3.24 -12.10
CA SER A 237 26.35 -4.61 -12.48
C SER A 237 25.63 -5.20 -13.70
N GLU A 238 24.36 -4.84 -13.94
CA GLU A 238 23.53 -5.46 -14.96
C GLU A 238 23.85 -4.92 -16.36
N GLU A 239 24.40 -5.79 -17.23
CA GLU A 239 24.68 -5.49 -18.62
C GLU A 239 24.41 -6.71 -19.51
N VAL A 240 23.64 -6.53 -20.59
CA VAL A 240 23.46 -7.58 -21.61
C VAL A 240 24.57 -7.44 -22.64
N LEU A 241 25.47 -8.43 -22.68
CA LEU A 241 26.60 -8.44 -23.61
C LEU A 241 26.21 -9.12 -24.92
N LEU A 242 26.39 -8.41 -26.05
CA LEU A 242 26.07 -8.91 -27.38
C LEU A 242 27.31 -9.02 -28.25
N ARG A 243 27.41 -10.10 -29.04
CA ARG A 243 28.38 -10.24 -30.14
C ARG A 243 27.73 -10.94 -31.31
N ASP A 244 27.80 -10.34 -32.50
CA ASP A 244 27.21 -10.87 -33.73
C ASP A 244 25.73 -11.29 -33.57
N GLY A 245 24.97 -10.49 -32.80
CA GLY A 245 23.54 -10.73 -32.51
C GLY A 245 23.27 -11.82 -31.46
N LYS A 246 24.30 -12.37 -30.81
CA LYS A 246 24.16 -13.38 -29.75
C LYS A 246 24.44 -12.80 -28.38
N THR A 247 23.61 -13.13 -27.41
CA THR A 247 23.85 -12.86 -25.99
C THR A 247 24.99 -13.71 -25.46
N LEU A 248 26.00 -13.06 -24.90
CA LEU A 248 27.20 -13.71 -24.36
C LEU A 248 27.01 -14.17 -22.91
N ASN A 249 26.14 -13.50 -22.14
CA ASN A 249 25.84 -13.79 -20.75
C ASN A 249 24.34 -14.07 -20.50
N PRO A 250 23.75 -15.12 -21.09
CA PRO A 250 22.32 -15.43 -20.93
C PRO A 250 21.98 -16.10 -19.60
N SER A 251 22.98 -16.45 -18.77
CA SER A 251 22.82 -17.14 -17.50
C SER A 251 22.93 -16.16 -16.33
N LEU A 252 22.19 -16.41 -15.23
CA LEU A 252 22.30 -15.65 -13.98
C LEU A 252 23.67 -15.76 -13.30
N SER A 253 24.52 -16.70 -13.72
CA SER A 253 25.91 -16.77 -13.27
C SER A 253 26.80 -15.65 -13.84
N ASP A 254 26.42 -15.13 -15.01
CA ASP A 254 27.24 -14.22 -15.82
C ASP A 254 26.51 -12.88 -16.09
N TYR A 255 25.22 -12.80 -15.72
CA TYR A 255 24.42 -11.60 -15.64
C TYR A 255 24.20 -11.27 -14.16
N PHE A 256 25.02 -10.35 -13.64
CA PHE A 256 25.13 -10.11 -12.22
C PHE A 256 23.96 -9.28 -11.69
N LEU A 257 22.95 -9.97 -11.17
CA LEU A 257 21.91 -9.39 -10.36
C LEU A 257 22.45 -9.03 -8.96
N PRO A 258 21.96 -7.95 -8.34
CA PRO A 258 22.21 -7.67 -6.93
C PRO A 258 21.74 -8.80 -6.03
N THR A 259 22.54 -9.09 -5.01
CA THR A 259 22.23 -10.02 -3.93
C THR A 259 21.64 -9.28 -2.73
N SER A 260 21.18 -10.02 -1.73
CA SER A 260 20.73 -9.43 -0.46
C SER A 260 21.83 -8.68 0.30
N MET A 261 23.10 -8.88 -0.05
CA MET A 261 24.24 -8.18 0.57
C MET A 261 24.54 -6.84 -0.09
N ASP A 262 24.01 -6.60 -1.30
CA ASP A 262 24.25 -5.39 -2.08
C ASP A 262 23.20 -4.29 -1.81
N VAL A 263 22.05 -4.68 -1.27
CA VAL A 263 20.96 -3.76 -0.92
C VAL A 263 21.18 -3.22 0.49
N PRO A 264 21.33 -1.90 0.69
CA PRO A 264 21.54 -1.31 2.00
C PRO A 264 20.22 -1.25 2.80
N ASP A 265 20.32 -0.84 4.07
CA ASP A 265 19.13 -0.42 4.83
C ASP A 265 18.45 0.78 4.14
N ILE A 266 17.12 0.68 3.96
CA ILE A 266 16.31 1.70 3.30
C ILE A 266 15.37 2.34 4.33
N GLN A 267 15.43 3.67 4.44
CA GLN A 267 14.44 4.46 5.15
C GLN A 267 13.34 4.90 4.17
N PHE A 268 12.13 4.38 4.36
CA PHE A 268 10.96 4.76 3.57
C PHE A 268 10.32 6.05 4.10
N VAL A 269 9.94 6.95 3.19
CA VAL A 269 9.18 8.16 3.50
C VAL A 269 7.97 8.21 2.57
N HIS A 270 6.78 8.00 3.13
CA HIS A 270 5.52 8.13 2.39
C HIS A 270 5.13 9.60 2.29
N VAL A 271 4.99 10.09 1.06
CA VAL A 271 4.43 11.41 0.77
C VAL A 271 3.02 11.20 0.24
N GLU A 272 2.00 11.61 0.99
CA GLU A 272 0.60 11.46 0.58
C GLU A 272 0.06 12.77 -0.03
N ALA A 273 0.39 13.05 -1.30
CA ALA A 273 -0.28 14.12 -2.05
C ALA A 273 -1.45 13.52 -2.85
N GLU A 274 -2.64 13.54 -2.23
CA GLU A 274 -3.86 12.95 -2.77
C GLU A 274 -4.17 13.41 -4.20
N GLU A 275 -4.47 12.44 -5.06
CA GLU A 275 -4.91 12.66 -6.43
C GLU A 275 -6.43 12.49 -6.52
N GLU A 276 -7.16 13.59 -6.72
CA GLU A 276 -8.64 13.63 -6.75
C GLU A 276 -9.24 12.57 -7.70
N THR A 277 -8.55 12.28 -8.80
CA THR A 277 -9.01 11.33 -9.80
C THR A 277 -8.65 9.87 -9.49
N GLY A 278 -7.81 9.60 -8.49
CA GLY A 278 -7.40 8.27 -8.04
C GLY A 278 -8.39 7.66 -7.05
N PRO A 279 -8.40 6.32 -6.86
CA PRO A 279 -9.24 5.70 -5.85
C PRO A 279 -8.77 6.15 -4.46
N TYR A 280 -9.63 6.88 -3.74
CA TYR A 280 -9.33 7.48 -2.43
C TYR A 280 -8.13 8.43 -2.40
N GLY A 281 -7.74 9.01 -3.54
CA GLY A 281 -6.52 9.83 -3.62
C GLY A 281 -5.26 9.07 -4.01
N ALA A 282 -5.31 7.75 -4.23
CA ALA A 282 -4.15 6.92 -4.51
C ALA A 282 -3.60 7.11 -5.94
N LYS A 283 -2.27 7.04 -6.07
CA LYS A 283 -1.55 6.97 -7.35
C LYS A 283 -0.86 5.61 -7.49
N CYS A 284 0.34 5.56 -8.09
CA CYS A 284 1.11 4.34 -8.29
C CYS A 284 2.52 4.42 -7.67
N VAL A 285 3.19 3.27 -7.57
CA VAL A 285 4.58 3.19 -7.06
C VAL A 285 5.50 2.23 -7.83
N GLY A 286 4.95 1.30 -8.64
CA GLY A 286 5.71 0.20 -9.23
C GLY A 286 6.99 0.60 -9.98
N GLU A 287 6.86 1.18 -11.18
CA GLU A 287 8.02 1.70 -11.92
C GLU A 287 8.67 2.94 -11.27
N PRO A 288 7.90 3.90 -10.69
CA PRO A 288 8.43 5.00 -9.89
C PRO A 288 9.55 4.64 -8.90
N ALA A 289 9.45 3.48 -8.26
CA ALA A 289 10.40 3.00 -7.26
C ALA A 289 11.85 2.84 -7.78
N LEU A 290 12.02 2.55 -9.07
CA LEU A 290 13.33 2.27 -9.68
C LEU A 290 14.02 3.52 -10.23
N VAL A 291 13.25 4.44 -10.82
CA VAL A 291 13.77 5.52 -11.68
C VAL A 291 14.88 6.36 -11.02
N PRO A 292 14.78 6.80 -9.75
CA PRO A 292 15.78 7.68 -9.17
C PRO A 292 17.03 6.96 -8.64
N THR A 293 17.07 5.62 -8.62
CA THR A 293 18.14 4.87 -7.95
C THR A 293 19.50 5.05 -8.62
N ALA A 294 19.61 4.72 -9.91
CA ALA A 294 20.87 4.85 -10.65
C ALA A 294 21.44 6.28 -10.65
N PRO A 295 20.68 7.34 -10.98
CA PRO A 295 21.21 8.70 -10.93
C PRO A 295 21.62 9.14 -9.51
N ALA A 296 20.95 8.67 -8.44
CA ALA A 296 21.37 8.95 -7.08
C ALA A 296 22.75 8.31 -6.79
N ILE A 297 22.95 7.05 -7.18
CA ILE A 297 24.24 6.34 -7.03
C ILE A 297 25.35 7.05 -7.81
N LEU A 298 25.10 7.41 -9.09
CA LEU A 298 26.09 8.12 -9.91
C LEU A 298 26.48 9.48 -9.34
N ASN A 299 25.52 10.20 -8.75
CA ASN A 299 25.79 11.46 -8.05
C ASN A 299 26.61 11.24 -6.77
N ALA A 300 26.40 10.13 -6.07
CA ALA A 300 27.16 9.76 -4.88
C ALA A 300 28.61 9.38 -5.23
N ILE A 301 28.83 8.64 -6.31
CA ILE A 301 30.18 8.35 -6.84
C ILE A 301 30.89 9.66 -7.20
N TYR A 302 30.21 10.58 -7.89
CA TYR A 302 30.78 11.89 -8.20
C TYR A 302 31.15 12.69 -6.94
N ASP A 303 30.32 12.66 -5.90
CA ASP A 303 30.63 13.34 -4.63
C ASP A 303 31.83 12.68 -3.91
N ALA A 304 31.95 11.35 -3.97
CA ALA A 304 33.01 10.58 -3.31
C ALA A 304 34.40 10.80 -3.93
N VAL A 305 34.48 10.73 -5.27
CA VAL A 305 35.76 10.65 -6.01
C VAL A 305 35.89 11.67 -7.14
N GLY A 306 34.85 12.48 -7.39
CA GLY A 306 34.90 13.57 -8.36
C GLY A 306 34.83 13.15 -9.83
N VAL A 307 34.63 11.87 -10.15
CA VAL A 307 34.51 11.38 -11.53
C VAL A 307 33.04 11.26 -11.93
N ARG A 308 32.76 11.49 -13.21
CA ARG A 308 31.40 11.42 -13.75
C ARG A 308 31.31 10.19 -14.66
N ILE A 309 30.52 9.21 -14.25
CA ILE A 309 30.18 8.06 -15.10
C ILE A 309 28.93 8.42 -15.91
N THR A 310 29.01 8.31 -17.24
CA THR A 310 27.94 8.67 -18.19
C THR A 310 27.45 7.47 -19.01
N SER A 311 28.01 6.29 -18.76
CA SER A 311 27.61 5.02 -19.38
C SER A 311 27.42 3.99 -18.28
N LEU A 312 26.20 3.48 -18.15
CA LEU A 312 25.87 2.39 -17.23
C LEU A 312 26.21 1.01 -17.85
N PRO A 313 26.40 -0.02 -17.00
CA PRO A 313 26.58 0.09 -15.56
C PRO A 313 27.91 0.76 -15.21
N ALA A 314 28.00 1.40 -14.04
CA ALA A 314 29.21 1.96 -13.44
C ALA A 314 30.03 0.84 -12.77
N THR A 315 30.53 -0.08 -13.58
CA THR A 315 31.33 -1.21 -13.09
C THR A 315 32.61 -0.74 -12.39
N PRO A 316 33.20 -1.56 -11.51
CA PRO A 316 34.46 -1.23 -10.85
C PRO A 316 35.56 -0.80 -11.83
N GLU A 317 35.66 -1.48 -12.98
CA GLU A 317 36.65 -1.15 -14.02
C GLU A 317 36.43 0.26 -14.59
N LYS A 318 35.19 0.62 -14.92
CA LYS A 318 34.86 1.96 -15.45
C LYS A 318 35.10 3.06 -14.41
N VAL A 319 34.78 2.79 -13.15
CA VAL A 319 35.03 3.75 -12.05
C VAL A 319 36.54 3.93 -11.84
N LEU A 320 37.30 2.84 -11.80
CA LEU A 320 38.75 2.87 -11.62
C LEU A 320 39.46 3.55 -12.79
N GLU A 321 39.06 3.25 -14.03
CA GLU A 321 39.57 3.90 -15.24
C GLU A 321 39.33 5.41 -15.18
N ALA A 322 38.11 5.85 -14.86
CA ALA A 322 37.80 7.28 -14.73
C ALA A 322 38.61 7.97 -13.62
N ILE A 323 38.88 7.29 -12.51
CA ILE A 323 39.75 7.80 -11.43
C ILE A 323 41.19 7.94 -11.95
N HIS A 324 41.71 6.92 -12.62
CA HIS A 324 43.07 6.92 -13.18
C HIS A 324 43.25 7.99 -14.25
N GLU A 325 42.30 8.17 -15.16
CA GLU A 325 42.36 9.23 -16.17
C GLU A 325 42.42 10.62 -15.54
N LYS A 326 41.67 10.83 -14.45
CA LYS A 326 41.60 12.13 -13.78
C LYS A 326 42.79 12.40 -12.86
N TYR A 327 43.34 11.38 -12.20
CA TYR A 327 44.29 11.55 -11.09
C TYR A 327 45.64 10.83 -11.28
N GLY A 328 45.77 9.93 -12.26
CA GLY A 328 46.94 9.05 -12.49
C GLY A 328 48.27 9.75 -12.77
N GLY A 329 48.26 11.06 -13.05
CA GLY A 329 49.46 11.90 -13.19
C GLY A 329 50.04 12.46 -11.88
N GLY A 330 49.66 11.92 -10.71
CA GLY A 330 50.07 12.44 -9.40
C GLY A 330 49.08 13.41 -8.76
N GLY A 331 47.84 13.47 -9.26
CA GLY A 331 46.76 14.25 -8.67
C GLY A 331 46.19 13.55 -7.43
N ALA A 332 46.05 14.26 -6.32
CA ALA A 332 45.39 13.69 -5.14
C ALA A 332 43.86 13.67 -5.35
N ILE A 333 43.21 12.54 -5.02
CA ILE A 333 41.75 12.48 -4.92
C ILE A 333 41.32 13.36 -3.74
N PRO A 334 40.54 14.44 -3.97
CA PRO A 334 40.18 15.39 -2.93
C PRO A 334 39.61 14.71 -1.68
N TRP A 335 39.98 15.19 -0.49
CA TRP A 335 39.44 14.70 0.78
C TRP A 335 38.11 15.38 1.08
N GLY A 336 37.01 14.80 0.57
CA GLY A 336 35.64 15.25 0.85
C GLY A 336 35.34 16.65 0.30
N ARG A 337 34.17 16.78 -0.34
CA ARG A 337 33.67 18.00 -1.00
C ARG A 337 34.40 18.28 -2.32
N GLY A 338 33.73 17.98 -3.43
CA GLY A 338 34.19 18.33 -4.78
C GLY A 338 34.52 19.83 -4.94
N PRO A 339 35.29 20.20 -5.97
CA PRO A 339 35.97 21.50 -6.08
C PRO A 339 35.08 22.76 -6.23
N GLU A 340 33.75 22.67 -6.31
CA GLU A 340 32.92 23.78 -6.81
C GLU A 340 31.77 24.28 -5.91
N ARG A 341 31.63 23.80 -4.66
CA ARG A 341 30.53 24.29 -3.79
C ARG A 341 30.75 25.68 -3.19
N ALA A 342 31.98 26.19 -3.14
CA ALA A 342 32.23 27.54 -2.61
C ALA A 342 31.70 28.67 -3.51
N ALA A 343 31.40 28.38 -4.79
CA ALA A 343 30.97 29.38 -5.76
C ALA A 343 29.44 29.44 -5.99
N MET A 344 28.67 28.49 -5.45
CA MET A 344 27.22 28.35 -5.74
C MET A 344 26.29 28.62 -4.55
N LEU A 345 26.80 28.94 -3.37
CA LEU A 345 25.96 29.41 -2.28
C LEU A 345 25.82 30.94 -2.38
N PRO A 346 24.62 31.49 -2.65
CA PRO A 346 24.38 32.91 -2.47
C PRO A 346 24.68 33.27 -1.02
N ASN A 347 25.47 34.33 -0.84
CA ASN A 347 25.93 34.88 0.43
C ASN A 347 24.97 34.66 1.61
N GLY A 348 25.47 33.95 2.64
CA GLY A 348 25.34 34.35 4.04
C GLY A 348 23.95 34.44 4.68
N GLY A 349 22.90 33.93 4.05
CA GLY A 349 21.63 33.69 4.74
C GLY A 349 21.74 32.37 5.51
N SER A 350 21.58 32.40 6.84
CA SER A 350 21.23 31.17 7.55
C SER A 350 20.00 30.58 6.85
N PRO A 351 19.95 29.27 6.54
CA PRO A 351 18.70 28.67 6.11
C PRO A 351 17.65 29.05 7.15
N PRO A 352 16.41 29.41 6.75
CA PRO A 352 15.36 29.62 7.74
C PRO A 352 15.41 28.41 8.65
N LYS A 353 15.55 28.63 9.96
CA LYS A 353 15.45 27.55 10.93
C LYS A 353 14.17 26.82 10.52
N SER A 354 14.30 25.59 10.02
CA SER A 354 13.14 24.76 9.84
C SER A 354 12.58 24.69 11.25
N GLU A 355 11.47 25.37 11.49
CA GLU A 355 10.62 24.97 12.58
C GLU A 355 10.44 23.48 12.34
N THR A 356 11.06 22.67 13.18
CA THR A 356 10.75 21.27 13.31
C THR A 356 9.27 21.29 13.68
N ARG A 357 8.39 21.34 12.68
CA ARG A 357 6.99 21.12 12.87
C ARG A 357 6.95 19.71 13.41
N HIS A 358 6.70 19.62 14.71
CA HIS A 358 6.24 18.41 15.33
C HIS A 358 5.06 17.98 14.47
N PHE A 359 5.27 16.97 13.63
CA PHE A 359 4.19 16.39 12.86
C PHE A 359 3.26 15.76 13.89
N PRO A 360 2.02 16.26 14.06
CA PRO A 360 1.08 15.56 14.91
C PRO A 360 0.85 14.19 14.27
N GLU A 361 1.06 13.12 15.03
CA GLU A 361 0.48 11.81 14.71
C GLU A 361 -1.01 12.02 14.45
N ARG A 362 -1.44 11.92 13.20
CA ARG A 362 -2.86 11.96 12.85
C ARG A 362 -3.21 10.88 11.82
N VAL A 363 -3.83 9.85 12.39
CA VAL A 363 -5.05 9.15 11.95
C VAL A 363 -5.07 8.67 10.49
N MET A 364 -4.57 7.46 10.29
CA MET A 364 -5.00 6.57 9.21
C MET A 364 -6.42 6.06 9.56
N HIS A 365 -7.42 6.37 8.74
CA HIS A 365 -8.70 5.66 8.83
C HIS A 365 -8.51 4.27 8.22
N GLY A 366 -8.38 3.29 9.09
CA GLY A 366 -8.11 1.89 8.77
C GLY A 366 -7.30 1.27 9.89
N TYR A 367 -8.02 0.78 10.91
CA TYR A 367 -7.50 0.29 12.20
C TYR A 367 -7.02 1.39 13.14
N SER A 368 -7.78 1.65 14.20
CA SER A 368 -7.41 2.58 15.26
C SER A 368 -6.11 2.14 15.92
N THR A 369 -5.15 3.05 16.04
CA THR A 369 -3.96 2.85 16.88
C THR A 369 -4.39 2.66 18.35
N GLU A 370 -3.58 1.96 19.16
CA GLU A 370 -3.87 1.76 20.59
C GLU A 370 -4.12 3.10 21.31
N SER A 371 -3.37 4.14 20.93
CA SER A 371 -3.55 5.52 21.40
C SER A 371 -4.93 6.10 21.04
N GLU A 372 -5.43 5.89 19.82
CA GLU A 372 -6.75 6.37 19.40
C GLU A 372 -7.90 5.62 20.09
N LEU A 373 -7.74 4.31 20.29
CA LEU A 373 -8.69 3.49 21.03
C LEU A 373 -8.82 3.97 22.48
N LEU A 374 -7.70 4.18 23.16
CA LEU A 374 -7.68 4.67 24.53
C LEU A 374 -8.25 6.09 24.65
N GLN A 375 -7.92 6.99 23.71
CA GLN A 375 -8.51 8.34 23.66
C GLN A 375 -10.03 8.30 23.47
N ARG A 376 -10.53 7.37 22.64
CA ARG A 376 -11.96 7.21 22.41
C ARG A 376 -12.68 6.67 23.64
N LEU A 377 -12.07 5.69 24.30
CA LEU A 377 -12.56 5.11 25.55
C LEU A 377 -12.61 6.18 26.66
N GLU A 378 -11.58 7.02 26.77
CA GLU A 378 -11.53 8.15 27.70
C GLU A 378 -12.61 9.20 27.39
N ALA A 379 -12.84 9.50 26.11
CA ALA A 379 -13.89 10.44 25.69
C ALA A 379 -15.30 9.95 26.05
N TRP A 380 -15.62 8.69 25.76
CA TRP A 380 -16.91 8.10 26.13
C TRP A 380 -17.12 8.09 27.65
N ARG A 381 -16.07 7.78 28.41
CA ARG A 381 -16.12 7.85 29.87
C ARG A 381 -16.32 9.28 30.38
N ALA A 382 -15.66 10.28 29.78
CA ALA A 382 -15.83 11.69 30.13
C ALA A 382 -17.27 12.20 29.85
N GLU A 383 -17.96 11.58 28.89
CA GLU A 383 -19.38 11.80 28.61
C GLU A 383 -20.33 11.08 29.60
N GLY A 384 -19.79 10.30 30.54
CA GLY A 384 -20.55 9.60 31.57
C GLY A 384 -21.13 8.26 31.10
N ARG A 385 -20.68 7.73 29.96
CA ARG A 385 -21.17 6.47 29.40
C ARG A 385 -20.45 5.28 30.02
N GLY A 386 -21.16 4.17 30.24
CA GLY A 386 -20.55 2.89 30.57
C GLY A 386 -19.69 2.36 29.41
N VAL A 387 -18.51 1.84 29.72
CA VAL A 387 -17.54 1.36 28.72
C VAL A 387 -16.91 0.04 29.15
N ALA A 388 -16.58 -0.81 28.18
CA ALA A 388 -15.86 -2.06 28.37
C ALA A 388 -14.71 -2.18 27.36
N LEU A 389 -13.66 -2.88 27.77
CA LEU A 389 -12.51 -3.22 26.96
C LEU A 389 -12.43 -4.74 26.81
N ALA A 390 -12.43 -5.20 25.57
CA ALA A 390 -12.13 -6.58 25.21
C ALA A 390 -10.68 -6.67 24.72
N THR A 391 -9.94 -7.65 25.23
CA THR A 391 -8.51 -7.86 24.96
C THR A 391 -8.26 -9.29 24.56
N VAL A 392 -7.57 -9.52 23.44
CA VAL A 392 -7.07 -10.85 23.08
C VAL A 392 -5.96 -11.23 24.06
N VAL A 393 -6.24 -12.15 24.97
CA VAL A 393 -5.27 -12.57 26.00
C VAL A 393 -4.49 -13.82 25.62
N LYS A 394 -5.00 -14.60 24.66
CA LYS A 394 -4.31 -15.79 24.16
C LYS A 394 -4.75 -16.18 22.77
N THR A 395 -3.81 -16.69 21.98
CA THR A 395 -4.09 -17.25 20.65
C THR A 395 -3.46 -18.64 20.51
N TRP A 396 -4.10 -19.51 19.73
CA TRP A 396 -3.54 -20.79 19.30
C TRP A 396 -3.76 -20.96 17.82
N GLY A 397 -2.76 -21.48 17.09
CA GLY A 397 -2.85 -21.62 15.64
C GLY A 397 -2.78 -20.27 14.91
N SER A 398 -3.40 -20.17 13.74
CA SER A 398 -3.47 -18.94 12.96
C SER A 398 -4.57 -18.02 13.50
N SER A 399 -4.21 -16.97 14.24
CA SER A 399 -5.15 -15.94 14.69
C SER A 399 -5.09 -14.70 13.78
N PRO A 400 -6.22 -14.12 13.36
CA PRO A 400 -6.25 -12.88 12.57
C PRO A 400 -5.71 -11.66 13.33
N ARG A 401 -5.73 -11.69 14.66
CA ARG A 401 -5.25 -10.62 15.55
C ARG A 401 -4.26 -11.17 16.58
N PRO A 402 -3.14 -10.49 16.84
CA PRO A 402 -2.20 -10.92 17.88
C PRO A 402 -2.77 -10.73 19.29
N GLU A 403 -2.18 -11.43 20.25
CA GLU A 403 -2.36 -11.17 21.67
C GLU A 403 -2.07 -9.69 21.97
N GLY A 404 -2.88 -9.07 22.82
CA GLY A 404 -2.87 -7.62 23.08
C GLY A 404 -3.75 -6.79 22.13
N SER A 405 -4.42 -7.40 21.15
CA SER A 405 -5.40 -6.66 20.34
C SER A 405 -6.64 -6.29 21.15
N HIS A 406 -7.15 -5.08 20.92
CA HIS A 406 -8.21 -4.49 21.72
C HIS A 406 -9.46 -4.14 20.92
N LEU A 407 -10.62 -4.22 21.58
CA LEU A 407 -11.91 -3.74 21.12
C LEU A 407 -12.58 -3.02 22.30
N ALA A 408 -12.79 -1.71 22.16
CA ALA A 408 -13.51 -0.90 23.15
C ALA A 408 -14.97 -0.79 22.75
N VAL A 409 -15.88 -0.94 23.71
CA VAL A 409 -17.34 -0.91 23.51
C VAL A 409 -17.95 0.05 24.52
N GLU A 410 -18.95 0.82 24.10
CA GLU A 410 -19.73 1.73 24.93
C GLU A 410 -21.17 1.24 25.10
N GLU A 411 -21.87 1.68 26.15
CA GLU A 411 -23.19 1.19 26.57
C GLU A 411 -24.32 1.32 25.53
N GLY A 412 -24.16 2.20 24.53
CA GLY A 412 -25.04 2.35 23.37
C GLY A 412 -24.68 1.44 22.19
N GLY A 413 -23.68 0.56 22.34
CA GLY A 413 -23.25 -0.41 21.33
C GLY A 413 -22.22 0.13 20.33
N ALA A 414 -21.77 1.39 20.48
CA ALA A 414 -20.67 1.92 19.69
C ALA A 414 -19.36 1.21 20.09
N PHE A 415 -18.49 0.92 19.12
CA PHE A 415 -17.21 0.27 19.40
C PHE A 415 -16.08 0.80 18.52
N VAL A 416 -14.84 0.51 18.91
CA VAL A 416 -13.62 0.83 18.16
C VAL A 416 -12.56 -0.23 18.43
N GLY A 417 -11.78 -0.60 17.42
CA GLY A 417 -10.81 -1.69 17.50
C GLY A 417 -11.37 -3.02 16.99
N SER A 418 -10.62 -4.09 17.20
CA SER A 418 -10.96 -5.43 16.70
C SER A 418 -10.15 -6.49 17.43
N VAL A 419 -10.81 -7.61 17.75
CA VAL A 419 -10.19 -8.79 18.40
C VAL A 419 -10.03 -9.98 17.45
N SER A 420 -10.67 -9.96 16.27
CA SER A 420 -10.56 -11.06 15.30
C SER A 420 -10.62 -10.66 13.83
N GLY A 421 -10.79 -9.39 13.50
CA GLY A 421 -10.89 -8.90 12.12
C GLY A 421 -12.31 -8.83 11.55
N GLY A 422 -13.31 -9.34 12.27
CA GLY A 422 -14.73 -9.33 11.87
C GLY A 422 -15.49 -10.62 12.22
N CYS A 423 -14.79 -11.71 12.52
CA CYS A 423 -15.39 -13.04 12.70
C CYS A 423 -16.18 -13.23 14.00
N VAL A 424 -15.75 -12.64 15.12
CA VAL A 424 -16.36 -12.84 16.45
C VAL A 424 -16.75 -11.54 17.17
N GLU A 425 -16.55 -10.39 16.53
CA GLU A 425 -16.80 -9.05 17.07
C GLU A 425 -18.22 -8.93 17.61
N GLY A 426 -19.24 -9.40 16.88
CA GLY A 426 -20.63 -9.34 17.33
C GLY A 426 -20.87 -10.07 18.66
N ALA A 427 -20.25 -11.25 18.85
CA ALA A 427 -20.37 -12.01 20.09
C ALA A 427 -19.62 -11.33 21.25
N VAL A 428 -18.43 -10.80 21.00
CA VAL A 428 -17.62 -10.08 21.99
C VAL A 428 -18.29 -8.78 22.43
N ILE A 429 -18.92 -8.06 21.51
CA ILE A 429 -19.67 -6.83 21.80
C ILE A 429 -20.88 -7.13 22.69
N SER A 430 -21.63 -8.21 22.42
CA SER A 430 -22.75 -8.62 23.26
C SER A 430 -22.32 -8.86 24.71
N GLU A 431 -21.21 -9.58 24.91
CA GLU A 431 -20.68 -9.86 26.25
C GLU A 431 -20.09 -8.60 26.90
N ALA A 432 -19.57 -7.65 26.12
CA ALA A 432 -19.10 -6.36 26.62
C ALA A 432 -20.25 -5.50 27.14
N LEU A 433 -21.39 -5.47 26.45
CA LEU A 433 -22.60 -4.77 26.92
C LEU A 433 -23.10 -5.37 28.24
N ASP A 434 -23.08 -6.70 28.36
CA ASP A 434 -23.45 -7.35 29.62
C ASP A 434 -22.45 -7.05 30.74
N ALA A 435 -21.15 -6.99 30.44
CA ALA A 435 -20.10 -6.60 31.39
C ALA A 435 -20.23 -5.15 31.87
N ILE A 436 -20.67 -4.24 31.01
CA ILE A 436 -20.99 -2.86 31.39
C ILE A 436 -22.16 -2.85 32.38
N ALA A 437 -23.21 -3.62 32.09
CA ALA A 437 -24.44 -3.65 32.88
C ALA A 437 -24.27 -4.29 34.27
N ASP A 438 -23.56 -5.42 34.35
CA ASP A 438 -23.40 -6.19 35.60
C ASP A 438 -22.08 -5.97 36.33
N GLY A 439 -21.12 -5.28 35.70
CA GLY A 439 -19.80 -4.98 36.25
C GLY A 439 -18.87 -6.18 36.39
N LYS A 440 -19.19 -7.34 35.79
CA LYS A 440 -18.41 -8.57 35.92
C LYS A 440 -17.53 -8.80 34.70
N PRO A 441 -16.22 -9.04 34.88
CA PRO A 441 -15.34 -9.42 33.79
C PRO A 441 -15.64 -10.84 33.29
N ARG A 442 -15.37 -11.10 32.02
CA ARG A 442 -15.65 -12.35 31.32
C ARG A 442 -14.45 -12.81 30.52
N LEU A 443 -14.26 -14.12 30.42
CA LEU A 443 -13.23 -14.72 29.58
C LEU A 443 -13.92 -15.60 28.55
N LEU A 444 -13.82 -15.22 27.29
CA LEU A 444 -14.48 -15.86 26.15
C LEU A 444 -13.45 -16.68 25.37
N GLU A 445 -13.84 -17.85 24.87
CA GLU A 445 -13.00 -18.69 24.02
C GLU A 445 -13.75 -18.97 22.71
N PHE A 446 -13.12 -18.66 21.58
CA PHE A 446 -13.68 -18.84 20.24
C PHE A 446 -12.76 -19.74 19.40
N GLY A 447 -13.35 -20.65 18.61
CA GLY A 447 -12.61 -21.51 17.68
C GLY A 447 -13.47 -22.54 16.97
N VAL A 448 -12.91 -23.11 15.91
CA VAL A 448 -13.49 -24.24 15.15
C VAL A 448 -12.70 -25.51 15.51
N SER A 449 -13.38 -26.65 15.69
CA SER A 449 -12.70 -27.93 15.92
C SER A 449 -11.99 -28.41 14.64
N ASP A 450 -10.84 -29.08 14.79
CA ASP A 450 -9.98 -29.52 13.67
C ASP A 450 -10.72 -30.38 12.62
N GLU A 451 -11.77 -31.10 13.00
CA GLU A 451 -12.56 -31.94 12.09
C GLU A 451 -13.44 -31.13 11.11
N GLN A 452 -13.86 -29.90 11.47
CA GLN A 452 -14.73 -29.08 10.62
C GLN A 452 -13.97 -28.16 9.65
N ALA A 453 -12.70 -27.83 9.94
CA ALA A 453 -11.90 -26.95 9.11
C ALA A 453 -11.46 -27.62 7.78
N TRP A 454 -11.34 -28.95 7.75
CA TRP A 454 -10.88 -29.71 6.58
C TRP A 454 -11.96 -29.99 5.53
N GLU A 455 -13.24 -30.02 5.91
CA GLU A 455 -14.33 -30.39 4.98
C GLU A 455 -14.86 -29.22 4.12
N VAL A 456 -14.61 -27.96 4.51
CA VAL A 456 -15.22 -26.78 3.85
C VAL A 456 -14.25 -25.66 3.47
N GLY A 457 -12.94 -25.84 3.63
CA GLY A 457 -11.95 -24.87 3.12
C GLY A 457 -12.03 -23.48 3.76
N LEU A 458 -12.40 -23.39 5.04
CA LEU A 458 -12.35 -22.14 5.81
C LEU A 458 -10.99 -22.00 6.50
N ALA A 459 -10.21 -21.01 6.07
CA ALA A 459 -8.85 -20.76 6.54
C ALA A 459 -8.83 -19.80 7.73
N CYS A 460 -9.02 -20.33 8.93
CA CYS A 460 -8.32 -19.90 10.14
C CYS A 460 -8.60 -20.94 11.24
N GLY A 461 -7.88 -22.07 11.21
CA GLY A 461 -7.94 -23.13 12.23
C GLY A 461 -7.35 -22.71 13.58
N GLY A 462 -7.56 -21.46 13.98
CA GLY A 462 -7.07 -20.89 15.22
C GLY A 462 -8.14 -20.83 16.31
N ARG A 463 -7.67 -20.78 17.56
CA ARG A 463 -8.49 -20.45 18.73
C ARG A 463 -8.03 -19.12 19.30
N VAL A 464 -8.96 -18.31 19.77
CA VAL A 464 -8.67 -17.05 20.45
C VAL A 464 -9.38 -16.99 21.79
N GLN A 465 -8.71 -16.45 22.78
CA GLN A 465 -9.27 -16.17 24.09
C GLN A 465 -9.31 -14.66 24.30
N VAL A 466 -10.51 -14.14 24.59
CA VAL A 466 -10.78 -12.72 24.73
C VAL A 466 -11.26 -12.44 26.14
N PHE A 467 -10.54 -11.58 26.87
CA PHE A 467 -10.94 -11.10 28.17
C PHE A 467 -11.69 -9.78 28.02
N VAL A 468 -12.90 -9.71 28.58
CA VAL A 468 -13.78 -8.54 28.50
C VAL A 468 -13.99 -8.02 29.90
N GLU A 469 -13.71 -6.74 30.11
CA GLU A 469 -13.90 -6.09 31.41
C GLU A 469 -14.51 -4.70 31.27
N ARG A 470 -15.30 -4.30 32.26
CA ARG A 470 -15.78 -2.92 32.37
C ARG A 470 -14.61 -2.03 32.78
N VAL A 471 -14.48 -0.88 32.13
CA VAL A 471 -13.47 0.13 32.49
C VAL A 471 -14.12 1.13 33.44
N GLU A 472 -13.56 1.26 34.65
CA GLU A 472 -14.03 2.19 35.69
C GLU A 472 -13.52 3.61 35.50
#